data_AF-A0A2N3N0Y3-F1
#
_entry.id   AF-A0A2N3N0Y3-F1
#
_cell.length_a   1.000
_cell.length_b   1.000
_cell.length_c   1.000
_cell.angle_alpha   90.00
_cell.angle_beta   90.00
_cell.angle_gamma   90.00
#
_symmetry.space_group_name_H-M   'P 1'
#
loop_
_entity.id
_entity.type
_entity.pdbx_description
1 polymer ?
#
loop_
_entity_poly.entity_id
_entity_poly.type
_entity_poly.pdbx_seq_one_letter_code
_entity_poly.pdbx_strand_id
1 'polypeptide(L)'
;MRSALALVLVASLLGVEGSTIKKRFSTLDVWRHGDFERDIVDQLADETFPKIAEWVEKTGSKCTLENAVQRKEWIDLTIDERKDYIQAVQCLMKLPPKSQDQVPGALNRYDDFVATHVTGIPVLHAPTNLFASHRYYIWAYEQALRDECGYKGYQPYMNYERYQDPINSALYNGNETSMGGNGAPAEYPGVVMPYPRPYNVIPAAGGGGCVTEGPFKEYVL
;
A
#
# COMPACT_ATOMS: atom_id res chain seq x y z
N MET A 1 -52.90 -14.03 -61.79
CA MET A 1 -52.80 -13.12 -60.63
C MET A 1 -52.30 -13.92 -59.42
N ARG A 2 -51.10 -13.55 -58.93
CA ARG A 2 -50.49 -13.77 -57.60
C ARG A 2 -50.36 -15.21 -57.06
N SER A 3 -49.16 -15.79 -57.27
CA SER A 3 -48.55 -16.80 -56.39
C SER A 3 -48.06 -16.16 -55.09
N ALA A 4 -48.31 -16.80 -53.96
CA ALA A 4 -47.72 -16.47 -52.67
C ALA A 4 -46.55 -17.43 -52.38
N LEU A 5 -45.33 -16.91 -52.30
CA LEU A 5 -44.21 -17.59 -51.63
C LEU A 5 -44.00 -16.90 -50.28
N ALA A 6 -44.17 -17.66 -49.20
CA ALA A 6 -43.82 -17.23 -47.85
C ALA A 6 -42.31 -17.41 -47.65
N LEU A 7 -41.57 -16.32 -47.49
CA LEU A 7 -40.19 -16.33 -47.02
C LEU A 7 -40.19 -16.46 -45.50
N VAL A 8 -39.70 -17.59 -44.99
CA VAL A 8 -39.36 -17.75 -43.58
C VAL A 8 -37.95 -17.18 -43.38
N LEU A 9 -37.87 -15.99 -42.78
CA LEU A 9 -36.60 -15.43 -42.30
C LEU A 9 -36.24 -16.09 -40.96
N VAL A 10 -35.27 -16.99 -41.00
CA VAL A 10 -34.58 -17.46 -39.80
C VAL A 10 -33.57 -16.38 -39.43
N ALA A 11 -33.89 -15.58 -38.40
CA ALA A 11 -32.95 -14.65 -37.82
C ALA A 11 -31.92 -15.44 -37.00
N SER A 12 -30.67 -15.46 -37.48
CA SER A 12 -29.52 -15.99 -36.77
C SER A 12 -29.29 -15.15 -35.51
N LEU A 13 -29.67 -15.67 -34.34
CA LEU A 13 -29.21 -15.17 -33.05
C LEU A 13 -27.73 -15.54 -32.91
N LEU A 14 -26.86 -14.72 -33.49
CA LEU A 14 -25.45 -14.70 -33.08
C LEU A 14 -25.41 -14.07 -31.70
N GLY A 15 -25.43 -14.93 -30.67
CA GLY A 15 -25.16 -14.55 -29.30
C GLY A 15 -23.78 -13.93 -29.22
N VAL A 16 -23.72 -12.60 -29.22
CA VAL A 16 -22.57 -11.85 -28.71
C VAL A 16 -22.72 -11.83 -27.19
N GLU A 17 -22.56 -13.00 -26.55
CA GLU A 17 -22.22 -13.05 -25.13
C GLU A 17 -20.71 -12.80 -24.97
N GLY A 18 -20.28 -11.62 -25.43
CA GLY A 18 -19.16 -10.98 -24.76
C GLY A 18 -19.69 -10.60 -23.39
N SER A 19 -19.54 -11.51 -22.41
CA SER A 19 -20.01 -11.37 -21.03
C SER A 19 -19.91 -9.90 -20.60
N THR A 20 -21.03 -9.30 -20.23
CA THR A 20 -21.15 -7.93 -19.71
C THR A 20 -20.09 -7.64 -18.64
N ILE A 21 -19.66 -8.68 -17.94
CA ILE A 21 -18.54 -8.72 -17.00
C ILE A 21 -17.23 -8.31 -17.68
N LYS A 22 -16.79 -8.94 -18.78
CA LYS A 22 -15.56 -8.55 -19.52
C LYS A 22 -15.57 -7.09 -19.97
N LYS A 23 -16.75 -6.58 -20.39
CA LYS A 23 -16.91 -5.20 -20.85
C LYS A 23 -16.91 -4.18 -19.69
N ARG A 24 -17.39 -4.57 -18.50
CA ARG A 24 -17.25 -3.79 -17.24
C ARG A 24 -15.81 -3.80 -16.71
N PHE A 25 -15.08 -4.90 -16.89
CA PHE A 25 -13.68 -5.00 -16.46
C PHE A 25 -12.72 -4.22 -17.36
N SER A 26 -12.98 -4.12 -18.66
CA SER A 26 -12.21 -3.21 -19.53
C SER A 26 -12.38 -1.72 -19.18
N THR A 27 -13.36 -1.38 -18.31
CA THR A 27 -13.66 -0.02 -17.88
C THR A 27 -13.33 0.27 -16.42
N LEU A 28 -12.90 -0.71 -15.63
CA LEU A 28 -12.33 -0.45 -14.31
C LEU A 28 -10.91 0.06 -14.54
N ASP A 29 -10.75 1.38 -14.41
CA ASP A 29 -9.46 2.07 -14.47
C ASP A 29 -8.66 1.74 -13.20
N VAL A 30 -8.21 0.48 -13.11
CA VAL A 30 -7.19 0.08 -12.14
C VAL A 30 -5.94 0.83 -12.55
N TRP A 31 -5.69 1.94 -11.87
CA TRP A 31 -4.54 2.78 -12.17
C TRP A 31 -3.28 1.93 -12.02
N ARG A 32 -2.44 1.93 -13.06
CA ARG A 32 -1.19 1.16 -13.13
C ARG A 32 -0.16 2.03 -13.83
N HIS A 33 1.00 2.24 -13.20
CA HIS A 33 2.07 2.98 -13.85
C HIS A 33 2.62 2.17 -15.02
N GLY A 34 2.54 2.70 -16.24
CA GLY A 34 2.93 1.98 -17.47
C GLY A 34 4.44 1.71 -17.62
N ASP A 35 5.24 2.22 -16.69
CA ASP A 35 6.71 2.13 -16.75
C ASP A 35 7.26 0.85 -16.09
N PHE A 36 6.43 0.06 -15.42
CA PHE A 36 6.81 -1.20 -14.80
C PHE A 36 6.03 -2.37 -15.42
N GLU A 37 6.73 -3.46 -15.70
CA GLU A 37 6.09 -4.70 -16.14
C GLU A 37 5.15 -5.24 -15.05
N ARG A 38 4.08 -5.93 -15.48
CA ARG A 38 3.12 -6.55 -14.55
C ARG A 38 3.81 -7.66 -13.78
N ASP A 39 3.85 -7.51 -12.46
CA ASP A 39 4.38 -8.54 -11.59
C ASP A 39 3.35 -9.66 -11.35
N ILE A 40 3.74 -10.67 -10.57
CA ILE A 40 2.87 -11.81 -10.28
C ILE A 40 1.62 -11.43 -9.49
N VAL A 41 1.66 -10.36 -8.70
CA VAL A 41 0.54 -9.86 -7.91
C VAL A 41 -0.46 -9.13 -8.83
N ASP A 42 0.02 -8.34 -9.79
CA ASP A 42 -0.80 -7.72 -10.81
C ASP A 42 -1.56 -8.76 -11.64
N GLN A 43 -0.86 -9.81 -12.09
CA GLN A 43 -1.44 -10.91 -12.86
C GLN A 43 -2.50 -11.66 -12.04
N LEU A 44 -2.18 -11.99 -10.78
CA LEU A 44 -3.12 -12.65 -9.88
C LEU A 44 -4.36 -11.78 -9.61
N ALA A 45 -4.19 -10.47 -9.48
CA ALA A 45 -5.30 -9.54 -9.33
C ALA A 45 -6.20 -9.55 -10.57
N ASP A 46 -5.63 -9.44 -11.78
CA ASP A 46 -6.36 -9.52 -13.05
C ASP A 46 -7.19 -10.80 -13.18
N GLU A 47 -6.62 -11.94 -12.81
CA GLU A 47 -7.31 -13.24 -12.83
C GLU A 47 -8.43 -13.34 -11.78
N THR A 48 -8.28 -12.63 -10.66
CA THR A 48 -9.19 -12.71 -9.51
C THR A 48 -10.34 -11.71 -9.60
N PHE A 49 -10.12 -10.56 -10.25
CA PHE A 49 -11.11 -9.49 -10.38
C PHE A 49 -12.48 -9.96 -10.89
N PRO A 50 -12.60 -10.80 -11.95
CA PRO A 50 -13.89 -11.33 -12.38
C PRO A 50 -14.65 -12.09 -11.29
N LYS A 51 -13.94 -12.87 -10.47
CA LYS A 51 -14.52 -13.63 -9.35
C LYS A 51 -14.99 -12.69 -8.24
N ILE A 52 -14.27 -11.59 -8.02
CA ILE A 52 -14.65 -10.56 -7.03
C ILE A 52 -15.94 -9.86 -7.48
N ALA A 53 -16.08 -9.47 -8.75
CA ALA A 53 -17.33 -8.85 -9.23
C ALA A 53 -18.54 -9.76 -9.00
N GLU A 54 -18.43 -11.04 -9.39
CA GLU A 54 -19.51 -12.01 -9.20
C GLU A 54 -19.88 -12.15 -7.71
N TRP A 55 -18.86 -12.21 -6.83
CA TRP A 55 -19.07 -12.29 -5.39
C TRP A 55 -19.75 -11.03 -4.82
N VAL A 56 -19.33 -9.83 -5.25
CA VAL A 56 -19.93 -8.56 -4.81
C VAL A 56 -21.41 -8.49 -5.22
N GLU A 57 -21.73 -8.82 -6.47
CA GLU A 57 -23.12 -8.84 -6.97
C GLU A 57 -23.98 -9.84 -6.20
N LYS A 58 -23.45 -11.04 -5.91
CA LYS A 58 -24.16 -12.08 -5.16
C LYS A 58 -24.43 -11.72 -3.70
N THR A 59 -23.48 -11.03 -3.06
CA THR A 59 -23.56 -10.74 -1.62
C THR A 59 -24.27 -9.44 -1.29
N GLY A 60 -24.51 -8.57 -2.27
CA GLY A 60 -25.06 -7.23 -2.03
C GLY A 60 -24.13 -6.37 -1.17
N SER A 61 -22.82 -6.60 -1.27
CA SER A 61 -21.81 -5.84 -0.51
C SER A 61 -21.90 -4.35 -0.81
N LYS A 62 -21.78 -3.51 0.23
CA LYS A 62 -21.65 -2.05 0.06
C LYS A 62 -20.27 -1.64 -0.46
N CYS A 63 -19.26 -2.50 -0.31
CA CYS A 63 -17.96 -2.37 -0.96
C CYS A 63 -18.06 -3.00 -2.35
N THR A 64 -17.94 -2.18 -3.38
CA THR A 64 -18.03 -2.55 -4.79
C THR A 64 -16.72 -2.24 -5.50
N LEU A 65 -16.52 -2.74 -6.71
CA LEU A 65 -15.29 -2.47 -7.47
C LEU A 65 -15.15 -0.98 -7.82
N GLU A 66 -16.27 -0.25 -7.91
CA GLU A 66 -16.32 1.17 -8.23
C GLU A 66 -15.99 2.07 -7.02
N ASN A 67 -16.18 1.58 -5.80
CA ASN A 67 -15.92 2.36 -4.58
C ASN A 67 -14.80 1.79 -3.70
N ALA A 68 -14.26 0.63 -4.07
CA ALA A 68 -13.10 0.05 -3.41
C ALA A 68 -11.91 1.00 -3.54
N VAL A 69 -11.21 1.17 -2.42
CA VAL A 69 -9.99 1.96 -2.36
C VAL A 69 -8.86 1.26 -3.10
N GLN A 70 -8.13 2.01 -3.92
CA GLN A 70 -6.88 1.56 -4.50
C GLN A 70 -5.69 2.14 -3.72
N ARG A 71 -4.85 1.25 -3.19
CA ARG A 71 -3.52 1.61 -2.67
C ARG A 71 -2.51 1.50 -3.81
N LYS A 72 -1.56 2.43 -3.86
CA LYS A 72 -0.55 2.53 -4.93
C LYS A 72 0.84 2.24 -4.39
N GLU A 73 1.70 1.73 -5.25
CA GLU A 73 3.14 1.66 -4.99
C GLU A 73 3.70 3.09 -4.79
N TRP A 74 4.76 3.25 -4.01
CA TRP A 74 5.34 4.58 -3.76
C TRP A 74 5.88 5.24 -5.03
N ILE A 75 6.59 4.49 -5.88
CA ILE A 75 7.15 5.01 -7.14
C ILE A 75 6.03 5.47 -8.09
N ASP A 76 4.87 4.84 -7.94
CA ASP A 76 3.68 5.03 -8.73
C ASP A 76 2.90 6.30 -8.30
N LEU A 77 3.14 6.83 -7.10
CA LEU A 77 2.61 8.13 -6.69
C LEU A 77 3.30 9.27 -7.46
N THR A 78 2.51 10.28 -7.83
CA THR A 78 3.02 11.57 -8.29
C THR A 78 3.84 12.25 -7.18
N ILE A 79 4.72 13.17 -7.56
CA ILE A 79 5.50 13.98 -6.62
C ILE A 79 4.60 14.69 -5.60
N ASP A 80 3.45 15.22 -6.04
CA ASP A 80 2.50 15.90 -5.15
C ASP A 80 1.78 14.91 -4.22
N GLU A 81 1.38 13.72 -4.69
CA GLU A 81 0.81 12.68 -3.82
C GLU A 81 1.81 12.23 -2.73
N ARG A 82 3.10 12.09 -3.07
CA ARG A 82 4.14 11.77 -2.07
C ARG A 82 4.29 12.88 -1.04
N LYS A 83 4.31 14.14 -1.49
CA LYS A 83 4.36 15.30 -0.59
C LYS A 83 3.14 15.37 0.32
N ASP A 84 1.94 15.12 -0.20
CA ASP A 84 0.70 15.09 0.59
C ASP A 84 0.75 14.02 1.68
N TYR A 85 1.21 12.80 1.34
CA TYR A 85 1.41 11.74 2.33
C TYR A 85 2.44 12.14 3.41
N ILE A 86 3.61 12.65 3.00
CA ILE A 86 4.67 13.09 3.93
C ILE A 86 4.17 14.18 4.87
N GLN A 87 3.43 15.17 4.36
CA GLN A 87 2.83 16.24 5.17
C GLN A 87 1.83 15.69 6.19
N ALA A 88 1.01 14.71 5.81
CA ALA A 88 0.08 14.07 6.73
C ALA A 88 0.79 13.28 7.85
N VAL A 89 1.89 12.58 7.52
CA VAL A 89 2.72 11.88 8.52
C VAL A 89 3.34 12.89 9.50
N GLN A 90 3.94 13.96 8.98
CA GLN A 90 4.50 15.03 9.81
C GLN A 90 3.44 15.74 10.66
N CYS A 91 2.20 15.82 10.18
CA CYS A 91 1.09 16.34 10.96
C CYS A 91 0.79 15.44 12.18
N LEU A 92 0.73 14.11 12.01
CA LEU A 92 0.56 13.20 13.16
C LEU A 92 1.70 13.32 14.17
N MET A 93 2.93 13.56 13.71
CA MET A 93 4.08 13.82 14.57
C MET A 93 3.99 15.15 15.36
N LYS A 94 3.06 16.04 15.01
CA LYS A 94 2.83 17.34 15.70
C LYS A 94 1.57 17.37 16.55
N LEU A 95 0.62 16.48 16.29
CA LEU A 95 -0.62 16.43 17.06
C LEU A 95 -0.35 15.82 18.45
N PRO A 96 -1.06 16.28 19.50
CA PRO A 96 -0.88 15.75 20.86
C PRO A 96 -1.32 14.29 20.95
N PRO A 97 -0.62 13.45 21.73
CA PRO A 97 -0.95 12.03 21.86
C PRO A 97 -2.29 11.82 22.57
N LYS A 98 -2.96 10.73 22.26
CA LYS A 98 -4.19 10.28 22.94
C LYS A 98 -3.90 9.29 24.07
N SER A 99 -2.71 8.67 24.09
CA SER A 99 -2.34 7.66 25.08
C SER A 99 -1.50 8.18 26.24
N GLN A 100 -1.32 9.51 26.40
CA GLN A 100 -0.41 10.10 27.41
C GLN A 100 -0.61 9.53 28.83
N ASP A 101 -1.86 9.27 29.23
CA ASP A 101 -2.20 8.73 30.55
C ASP A 101 -1.74 7.27 30.75
N GLN A 102 -1.59 6.51 29.67
CA GLN A 102 -1.21 5.10 29.68
C GLN A 102 0.26 4.89 29.27
N VAL A 103 0.77 5.77 28.42
CA VAL A 103 2.12 5.72 27.85
C VAL A 103 2.76 7.10 28.02
N PRO A 104 3.39 7.38 29.16
CA PRO A 104 3.97 8.69 29.45
C PRO A 104 5.06 9.12 28.47
N GLY A 105 5.69 8.17 27.76
CA GLY A 105 6.70 8.42 26.74
C GLY A 105 6.14 8.75 25.35
N ALA A 106 4.83 8.63 25.11
CA ALA A 106 4.24 9.10 23.86
C ALA A 106 4.23 10.64 23.88
N LEU A 107 4.80 11.27 22.85
CA LEU A 107 4.91 12.73 22.73
C LEU A 107 3.95 13.30 21.68
N ASN A 108 3.49 12.46 20.75
CA ASN A 108 2.62 12.88 19.66
C ASN A 108 1.69 11.75 19.18
N ARG A 109 0.75 12.06 18.26
CA ARG A 109 -0.19 11.06 17.71
C ARG A 109 0.49 9.93 16.94
N TYR A 110 1.64 10.19 16.31
CA TYR A 110 2.42 9.14 15.66
C TYR A 110 2.97 8.15 16.69
N ASP A 111 3.43 8.63 17.85
CA ASP A 111 3.91 7.79 18.95
C ASP A 111 2.82 6.90 19.54
N ASP A 112 1.53 7.30 19.48
CA ASP A 112 0.45 6.40 19.92
C ASP A 112 0.39 5.12 19.08
N PHE A 113 0.69 5.20 17.78
CA PHE A 113 0.77 4.04 16.90
C PHE A 113 2.02 3.21 17.21
N VAL A 114 3.18 3.86 17.40
CA VAL A 114 4.42 3.20 17.83
C VAL A 114 4.22 2.47 19.15
N ALA A 115 3.66 3.15 20.15
CA ALA A 115 3.36 2.62 21.47
C ALA A 115 2.42 1.42 21.38
N THR A 116 1.32 1.53 20.64
CA THR A 116 0.39 0.42 20.40
C THR A 116 1.11 -0.80 19.82
N HIS A 117 1.99 -0.59 18.83
CA HIS A 117 2.75 -1.67 18.21
C HIS A 117 3.73 -2.31 19.20
N VAL A 118 4.49 -1.50 19.95
CA VAL A 118 5.48 -1.96 20.94
C VAL A 118 4.81 -2.71 22.10
N THR A 119 3.75 -2.16 22.69
CA THR A 119 3.05 -2.81 23.80
C THR A 119 2.24 -4.03 23.35
N GLY A 120 1.90 -4.09 22.05
CA GLY A 120 1.10 -5.16 21.44
C GLY A 120 1.91 -6.31 20.82
N ILE A 121 3.25 -6.27 20.84
CA ILE A 121 4.12 -7.22 20.10
C ILE A 121 3.64 -8.68 20.19
N PRO A 122 3.39 -9.27 21.39
CA PRO A 122 3.02 -10.69 21.50
C PRO A 122 1.71 -11.02 20.77
N VAL A 123 0.75 -10.10 20.76
CA VAL A 123 -0.56 -10.28 20.14
C VAL A 123 -0.49 -9.99 18.65
N LEU A 124 0.24 -8.95 18.25
CA LEU A 124 0.37 -8.53 16.85
C LEU A 124 1.20 -9.50 16.02
N HIS A 125 2.12 -10.26 16.64
CA HIS A 125 3.00 -11.21 15.96
C HIS A 125 2.63 -12.69 16.21
N ALA A 126 1.52 -12.96 16.91
CA ALA A 126 1.02 -14.32 17.03
C ALA A 126 0.61 -14.89 15.65
N PRO A 127 0.87 -16.17 15.35
CA PRO A 127 0.58 -16.76 14.04
C PRO A 127 -0.85 -16.56 13.54
N THR A 128 -1.83 -16.58 14.45
CA THR A 128 -3.26 -16.42 14.11
C THR A 128 -3.66 -14.98 13.82
N ASN A 129 -2.86 -14.01 14.29
CA ASN A 129 -3.24 -12.61 14.32
C ASN A 129 -2.40 -11.75 13.35
N LEU A 130 -1.18 -12.19 13.03
CA LEU A 130 -0.17 -11.41 12.30
C LEU A 130 -0.77 -10.58 11.15
N PHE A 131 -1.41 -11.24 10.18
CA PHE A 131 -1.94 -10.56 9.00
C PHE A 131 -3.18 -9.70 9.29
N ALA A 132 -4.11 -10.20 10.11
CA ALA A 132 -5.35 -9.48 10.41
C ALA A 132 -5.08 -8.22 11.24
N SER A 133 -4.22 -8.33 12.25
CA SER A 133 -3.84 -7.24 13.12
C SER A 133 -3.08 -6.14 12.37
N HIS A 134 -2.09 -6.50 11.54
CA HIS A 134 -1.34 -5.49 10.77
C HIS A 134 -2.21 -4.83 9.69
N ARG A 135 -3.14 -5.58 9.07
CA ARG A 135 -4.12 -4.99 8.15
C ARG A 135 -4.97 -3.93 8.84
N TYR A 136 -5.47 -4.22 10.05
CA TYR A 136 -6.25 -3.26 10.83
C TYR A 136 -5.40 -2.09 11.34
N TYR A 137 -4.18 -2.35 11.81
CA TYR A 137 -3.23 -1.31 12.25
C TYR A 137 -2.96 -0.29 11.15
N ILE A 138 -2.63 -0.77 9.94
CA ILE A 138 -2.38 0.09 8.78
C ILE A 138 -3.64 0.85 8.35
N TRP A 139 -4.81 0.20 8.40
CA TRP A 139 -6.08 0.88 8.11
C TRP A 139 -6.38 1.99 9.12
N ALA A 140 -6.18 1.74 10.42
CA ALA A 140 -6.39 2.74 11.47
C ALA A 140 -5.40 3.91 11.35
N TYR A 141 -4.14 3.62 11.00
CA TYR A 141 -3.13 4.64 10.69
C TYR A 141 -3.54 5.50 9.49
N GLU A 142 -4.00 4.86 8.41
CA GLU A 142 -4.55 5.56 7.24
C GLU A 142 -5.74 6.45 7.61
N GLN A 143 -6.66 5.98 8.47
CA GLN A 143 -7.79 6.82 8.93
C GLN A 143 -7.28 8.02 9.72
N ALA A 144 -6.30 7.86 10.61
CA ALA A 144 -5.73 8.99 11.35
C ALA A 144 -5.10 10.03 10.43
N LEU A 145 -4.35 9.60 9.40
CA LEU A 145 -3.81 10.52 8.38
C LEU A 145 -4.92 11.32 7.68
N ARG A 146 -6.03 10.66 7.33
CA ARG A 146 -7.13 11.26 6.58
C ARG A 146 -8.03 12.15 7.43
N ASP A 147 -8.42 11.67 8.60
CA ASP A 147 -9.42 12.29 9.48
C ASP A 147 -8.80 13.36 10.38
N GLU A 148 -7.57 13.15 10.86
CA GLU A 148 -6.89 14.07 11.79
C GLU A 148 -5.96 15.04 11.05
N CYS A 149 -5.42 14.64 9.89
CA CYS A 149 -4.43 15.42 9.13
C CYS A 149 -4.86 15.79 7.70
N GLY A 150 -6.10 15.46 7.31
CA GLY A 150 -6.69 15.91 6.06
C GLY A 150 -6.17 15.22 4.79
N TYR A 151 -5.32 14.18 4.91
CA TYR A 151 -4.77 13.42 3.79
C TYR A 151 -5.87 12.94 2.84
N LYS A 152 -5.69 13.13 1.53
CA LYS A 152 -6.70 12.74 0.52
C LYS A 152 -6.38 11.41 -0.17
N GLY A 153 -5.11 11.02 -0.17
CA GLY A 153 -4.67 9.73 -0.68
C GLY A 153 -4.89 8.57 0.29
N TYR A 154 -4.43 7.39 -0.09
CA TYR A 154 -4.50 6.17 0.73
C TYR A 154 -3.10 5.68 1.06
N GLN A 155 -2.99 4.69 1.95
CA GLN A 155 -1.69 4.17 2.37
C GLN A 155 -0.90 3.64 1.16
N PRO A 156 0.29 4.20 0.85
CA PRO A 156 1.16 3.63 -0.17
C PRO A 156 1.87 2.37 0.33
N TYR A 157 2.32 1.55 -0.60
CA TYR A 157 3.15 0.38 -0.32
C TYR A 157 4.52 0.46 -1.02
N MET A 158 5.41 -0.45 -0.62
CA MET A 158 6.72 -0.66 -1.21
C MET A 158 6.80 -2.08 -1.79
N ASN A 159 6.88 -2.18 -3.10
CA ASN A 159 7.09 -3.40 -3.84
C ASN A 159 8.59 -3.65 -3.92
N TYR A 160 9.10 -4.45 -2.98
CA TYR A 160 10.55 -4.67 -2.82
C TYR A 160 11.28 -5.09 -4.10
N GLU A 161 10.61 -5.78 -5.03
CA GLU A 161 11.22 -6.21 -6.31
C GLU A 161 11.62 -5.03 -7.22
N ARG A 162 10.93 -3.89 -7.07
CA ARG A 162 11.23 -2.65 -7.81
C ARG A 162 12.39 -1.84 -7.21
N TYR A 163 13.02 -2.30 -6.13
CA TYR A 163 14.06 -1.58 -5.37
C TYR A 163 15.41 -2.33 -5.44
N GLN A 164 15.98 -2.47 -6.64
CA GLN A 164 17.28 -3.12 -6.83
C GLN A 164 18.44 -2.35 -6.17
N ASP A 165 18.31 -1.02 -6.08
CA ASP A 165 19.15 -0.13 -5.28
C ASP A 165 18.29 0.62 -4.25
N PRO A 166 18.04 0.04 -3.07
CA PRO A 166 17.18 0.64 -2.06
C PRO A 166 17.66 2.01 -1.59
N ILE A 167 18.98 2.22 -1.50
CA ILE A 167 19.58 3.44 -0.97
C ILE A 167 19.26 4.63 -1.87
N ASN A 168 19.34 4.45 -3.19
CA ASN A 168 19.05 5.52 -4.16
C ASN A 168 17.60 5.49 -4.69
N SER A 169 16.74 4.68 -4.07
CA SER A 169 15.35 4.54 -4.51
C SER A 169 14.50 5.77 -4.24
N ALA A 170 13.38 5.91 -4.96
CA ALA A 170 12.44 7.02 -4.76
C ALA A 170 11.86 7.11 -3.34
N LEU A 171 11.90 6.01 -2.57
CA LEU A 171 11.42 5.97 -1.19
C LEU A 171 12.49 6.39 -0.18
N TYR A 172 13.79 6.24 -0.48
CA TYR A 172 14.88 6.42 0.49
C TYR A 172 16.08 7.24 0.00
N ASN A 173 15.97 7.95 -1.13
CA ASN A 173 17.07 8.75 -1.67
C ASN A 173 17.32 10.10 -0.96
N GLY A 174 16.67 10.39 0.16
CA GLY A 174 16.92 11.60 0.96
C GLY A 174 16.31 12.89 0.40
N ASN A 175 15.63 12.87 -0.75
CA ASN A 175 15.01 14.08 -1.29
C ASN A 175 13.70 14.46 -0.55
N GLU A 176 13.11 15.59 -0.90
CA GLU A 176 11.86 16.10 -0.28
C GLU A 176 10.62 15.23 -0.49
N THR A 177 10.67 14.23 -1.38
CA THR A 177 9.57 13.31 -1.69
C THR A 177 9.90 11.86 -1.34
N SER A 178 10.91 11.66 -0.49
CA SER A 178 11.29 10.37 0.08
C SER A 178 10.84 10.29 1.54
N MET A 179 10.86 9.08 2.11
CA MET A 179 10.65 8.85 3.54
C MET A 179 11.93 9.05 4.37
N GLY A 180 12.91 9.78 3.82
CA GLY A 180 14.23 9.99 4.40
C GLY A 180 15.35 9.47 3.50
N GLY A 181 16.57 9.52 4.02
CA GLY A 181 17.78 9.03 3.37
C GLY A 181 18.40 7.85 4.09
N ASN A 182 19.62 7.51 3.69
CA ASN A 182 20.48 6.68 4.52
C ASN A 182 20.87 7.43 5.82
N GLY A 183 21.21 6.66 6.85
CA GLY A 183 21.80 7.22 8.06
C GLY A 183 23.22 7.72 7.82
N ALA A 184 23.70 8.61 8.68
CA ALA A 184 25.11 8.98 8.74
C ALA A 184 25.98 7.71 8.85
N PRO A 185 27.15 7.64 8.21
CA PRO A 185 28.01 6.47 8.28
C PRO A 185 28.39 6.13 9.72
N ALA A 186 28.26 4.85 10.08
CA ALA A 186 28.72 4.32 11.36
C ALA A 186 29.47 3.01 11.16
N GLU A 187 30.51 2.79 11.97
CA GLU A 187 31.27 1.54 11.97
C GLU A 187 30.64 0.52 12.93
N TYR A 188 30.14 -0.59 12.39
CA TYR A 188 29.61 -1.71 13.16
C TYR A 188 29.76 -3.02 12.38
N PRO A 189 29.83 -4.19 13.05
CA PRO A 189 30.13 -5.47 12.41
C PRO A 189 28.99 -6.07 11.57
N GLY A 190 27.91 -5.32 11.31
CA GLY A 190 26.65 -5.83 10.78
C GLY A 190 25.69 -6.33 11.88
N VAL A 191 24.54 -6.84 11.46
CA VAL A 191 23.50 -7.39 12.35
C VAL A 191 23.61 -8.91 12.37
N VAL A 192 23.89 -9.48 13.54
CA VAL A 192 23.96 -10.94 13.72
C VAL A 192 22.55 -11.52 13.73
N MET A 193 22.32 -12.53 12.91
CA MET A 193 21.03 -13.20 12.77
C MET A 193 21.12 -14.66 13.24
N PRO A 194 20.02 -15.25 13.74
CA PRO A 194 19.99 -16.63 14.24
C PRO A 194 19.90 -17.67 13.10
N TYR A 195 20.68 -17.49 12.03
CA TYR A 195 20.73 -18.37 10.86
C TYR A 195 22.15 -18.93 10.65
N PRO A 196 22.32 -20.06 9.94
CA PRO A 196 23.64 -20.56 9.58
C PRO A 196 24.33 -19.67 8.54
N ARG A 197 25.66 -19.78 8.45
CA ARG A 197 26.45 -19.14 7.38
C ARG A 197 25.95 -19.57 6.00
N PRO A 198 25.89 -18.67 4.99
CA PRO A 198 26.36 -17.28 5.02
C PRO A 198 25.32 -16.24 5.50
N TYR A 199 24.13 -16.67 5.94
CA TYR A 199 23.01 -15.78 6.30
C TYR A 199 23.02 -15.33 7.78
N ASN A 200 24.08 -15.65 8.52
CA ASN A 200 24.21 -15.38 9.95
C ASN A 200 24.56 -13.92 10.27
N VAL A 201 24.90 -13.11 9.26
CA VAL A 201 25.21 -11.68 9.41
C VAL A 201 24.61 -10.91 8.23
N ILE A 202 23.85 -9.87 8.52
CA ILE A 202 23.50 -8.83 7.54
C ILE A 202 24.61 -7.79 7.59
N PRO A 203 25.36 -7.56 6.49
CA PRO A 203 26.50 -6.65 6.48
C PRO A 203 26.07 -5.20 6.68
N ALA A 204 26.98 -4.37 7.18
CA ALA A 204 26.78 -2.91 7.19
C ALA A 204 26.68 -2.38 5.76
N ALA A 205 25.78 -1.41 5.54
CA ALA A 205 25.47 -0.84 4.22
C ALA A 205 25.69 0.68 4.16
N GLY A 206 26.79 1.17 4.76
CA GLY A 206 27.22 2.58 4.65
C GLY A 206 26.47 3.59 5.51
N GLY A 207 25.43 3.18 6.26
CA GLY A 207 24.73 4.00 7.24
C GLY A 207 24.99 3.57 8.70
N GLY A 208 23.98 3.74 9.55
CA GLY A 208 23.97 3.26 10.95
C GLY A 208 23.83 4.37 12.01
N GLY A 209 24.07 5.62 11.64
CA GLY A 209 23.75 6.81 12.43
C GLY A 209 22.38 7.42 12.11
N CYS A 210 22.15 8.64 12.58
CA CYS A 210 20.92 9.41 12.31
C CYS A 210 20.75 9.69 10.82
N VAL A 211 19.50 9.71 10.33
CA VAL A 211 19.17 10.16 8.97
C VAL A 211 19.55 11.63 8.81
N THR A 212 20.30 11.97 7.75
CA THR A 212 20.84 13.33 7.55
C THR A 212 20.06 14.18 6.54
N GLU A 213 19.19 13.54 5.75
CA GLU A 213 18.49 14.16 4.62
C GLU A 213 17.00 13.81 4.61
N GLY A 214 16.23 14.57 3.85
CA GLY A 214 14.80 14.34 3.65
C GLY A 214 13.90 14.95 4.72
N PRO A 215 12.58 14.72 4.60
CA PRO A 215 11.56 15.43 5.38
C PRO A 215 11.54 15.09 6.87
N PHE A 216 12.16 13.98 7.26
CA PHE A 216 12.12 13.44 8.62
C PHE A 216 13.46 13.57 9.37
N LYS A 217 14.46 14.27 8.82
CA LYS A 217 15.79 14.38 9.44
C LYS A 217 15.81 15.05 10.82
N GLU A 218 14.83 15.93 11.10
CA GLU A 218 14.69 16.62 12.38
C GLU A 218 13.70 15.91 13.33
N TYR A 219 13.20 14.74 12.93
CA TYR A 219 12.31 13.96 13.78
C TYR A 219 13.09 13.43 14.99
N VAL A 220 12.56 13.70 16.18
CA VAL A 220 13.11 13.22 17.44
C VAL A 220 12.22 12.11 17.96
N LEU A 221 12.83 10.95 18.21
CA LEU A 221 12.21 9.79 18.87
C LEU A 221 12.13 9.99 20.39
#